data_AF-A0A7R9HXS5-F1
#
_entry.id   AF-A0A7R9HXS5-F1
#
_cell.length_a   1.000
_cell.length_b   1.000
_cell.length_c   1.000
_cell.angle_alpha   90.00
_cell.angle_beta   90.00
_cell.angle_gamma   90.00
#
_symmetry.space_group_name_H-M   'P 1'
#
loop_
_entity.id
_entity.type
_entity.pdbx_description
1 polymer ?
#
loop_
_entity_poly.entity_id
_entity_poly.type
_entity_poly.pdbx_seq_one_letter_code
_entity_poly.pdbx_strand_id
1 'polypeptide(L)'
;MFFNQRWTPVVMAEVKQERRGKRTLPTRAEQIKSLETDSFDVLIIGGGASGAGCALDSVTRGLKTALVEWDDFASGTSSRSTKLIHGGVRYLQKAILGFDIEQYRMVKEALHERANMLQSAPHLSHPLPIMLPVYT
;
A
#
# COMPACT_ATOMS: atom_id res chain seq x y z
N MET A 1 16.82 8.05 32.68
CA MET A 1 17.23 9.06 31.69
C MET A 1 16.71 8.61 30.33
N PHE A 2 16.15 9.50 29.51
CA PHE A 2 15.58 9.27 28.16
C PHE A 2 14.11 8.84 28.04
N PHE A 3 13.19 9.79 28.22
CA PHE A 3 11.89 9.82 27.51
C PHE A 3 11.46 11.28 27.33
N ASN A 4 12.19 12.03 26.51
CA ASN A 4 11.72 13.34 26.05
C ASN A 4 12.36 13.69 24.70
N GLN A 5 12.00 12.93 23.66
CA GLN A 5 12.10 13.46 22.31
C GLN A 5 10.68 13.72 21.83
N ARG A 6 10.29 14.98 21.93
CA ARG A 6 9.15 15.53 21.19
C ARG A 6 9.38 15.18 19.74
N TRP A 7 8.49 14.37 19.17
CA TRP A 7 8.38 14.21 17.74
C TRP A 7 8.21 15.61 17.15
N THR A 8 9.21 16.08 16.42
CA THR A 8 9.06 17.28 15.61
C THR A 8 7.92 16.98 14.63
N PRO A 9 6.84 17.77 14.60
CA PRO A 9 5.88 17.64 13.52
C PRO A 9 6.68 17.88 12.24
N VAL A 10 6.72 16.88 11.38
CA VAL A 10 7.18 17.07 10.00
C VAL A 10 6.40 18.28 9.51
N VAL A 11 7.12 19.34 9.12
CA VAL A 11 6.53 20.54 8.55
C VAL A 11 5.81 20.04 7.30
N MET A 12 4.50 19.82 7.43
CA MET A 12 3.65 19.50 6.30
C MET A 12 3.76 20.73 5.41
N ALA A 13 4.50 20.62 4.31
CA ALA A 13 4.36 21.59 3.25
C ALA A 13 2.86 21.75 3.03
N GLU A 14 2.35 22.98 3.08
CA GLU A 14 0.95 23.25 2.74
C GLU A 14 0.74 22.80 1.30
N VAL A 15 0.38 21.53 1.14
CA VAL A 15 -0.16 21.01 -0.10
C VAL A 15 -1.46 21.75 -0.23
N LYS A 16 -1.45 22.80 -1.04
CA LYS A 16 -2.64 23.51 -1.48
C LYS A 16 -3.51 22.44 -2.16
N GLN A 17 -4.35 21.79 -1.38
CA GLN A 17 -5.39 20.90 -1.90
C GLN A 17 -6.35 21.83 -2.64
N GLU A 18 -6.07 22.06 -3.92
CA GLU A 18 -7.13 22.45 -4.83
C GLU A 18 -8.22 21.40 -4.65
N ARG A 19 -9.33 21.83 -4.03
CA ARG A 19 -10.52 21.00 -3.87
C ARG A 19 -10.98 20.70 -5.28
N ARG A 20 -10.52 19.59 -5.86
CA ARG A 20 -11.11 19.00 -7.06
C ARG A 20 -12.60 18.93 -6.76
N GLY A 21 -13.40 19.71 -7.50
CA GLY A 21 -14.85 19.75 -7.33
C GLY A 21 -15.39 18.33 -7.28
N LYS A 22 -16.49 18.09 -6.56
CA LYS A 22 -17.10 16.76 -6.41
C LYS A 22 -17.32 16.17 -7.80
N ARG A 23 -16.44 15.27 -8.22
CA ARG A 23 -16.56 14.55 -9.48
C ARG A 23 -17.66 13.52 -9.26
N THR A 24 -18.73 13.58 -10.04
CA THR A 24 -19.74 12.53 -10.03
C THR A 24 -19.06 11.24 -10.48
N LEU A 25 -19.07 10.23 -9.62
CA LEU A 25 -18.53 8.92 -9.97
C LEU A 25 -19.49 8.26 -10.97
N PRO A 26 -18.97 7.61 -12.03
CA PRO A 26 -19.84 6.90 -12.96
C PRO A 26 -20.55 5.77 -12.23
N THR A 27 -21.81 5.55 -12.58
CA THR A 27 -22.62 4.44 -12.08
C THR A 27 -22.05 3.10 -12.55
N ARG A 28 -22.39 2.00 -11.86
CA ARG A 28 -21.98 0.65 -12.27
C ARG A 28 -22.42 0.34 -13.71
N ALA A 29 -23.62 0.77 -14.10
CA ALA A 29 -24.14 0.56 -15.45
C ALA A 29 -23.29 1.27 -16.51
N GLU A 30 -22.88 2.52 -16.26
CA GLU A 30 -21.99 3.26 -17.16
C GLU A 30 -20.60 2.64 -17.23
N GLN A 31 -20.07 2.15 -16.12
CA GLN A 31 -18.77 1.46 -16.08
C GLN A 31 -18.81 0.16 -16.91
N ILE A 32 -19.86 -0.66 -16.76
CA ILE A 32 -20.04 -1.88 -17.56
C ILE A 32 -20.14 -1.55 -19.05
N LYS A 33 -20.94 -0.53 -19.41
CA LYS A 33 -21.05 -0.09 -20.79
C LYS A 33 -19.70 0.34 -21.38
N SER A 34 -18.91 1.11 -20.62
CA SER A 34 -17.55 1.50 -21.05
C SER A 34 -16.65 0.28 -21.24
N LEU A 35 -16.73 -0.75 -20.38
CA LEU A 35 -15.98 -2.00 -20.56
C LEU A 35 -16.34 -2.76 -21.85
N GLU A 36 -17.57 -2.63 -22.34
CA GLU A 36 -18.03 -3.26 -23.59
C GLU A 36 -17.70 -2.44 -24.84
N THR A 37 -17.76 -1.11 -24.75
CA THR A 37 -17.67 -0.22 -25.92
C THR A 37 -16.28 0.34 -26.16
N ASP A 38 -15.49 0.47 -25.10
CA ASP A 38 -14.24 1.21 -25.16
C ASP A 38 -13.02 0.29 -25.23
N SER A 39 -11.97 0.77 -25.89
CA SER A 39 -10.64 0.16 -25.78
C SER A 39 -9.92 0.61 -24.51
N PHE A 40 -9.19 -0.31 -23.88
CA PHE A 40 -8.32 -0.08 -22.72
C PHE A 40 -6.90 -0.56 -23.04
N ASP A 41 -5.90 0.13 -22.51
CA ASP A 41 -4.50 -0.24 -22.67
C ASP A 41 -4.10 -1.36 -21.70
N VAL A 42 -4.71 -1.37 -20.51
CA VAL A 42 -4.43 -2.33 -19.44
C VAL A 42 -5.72 -2.80 -18.81
N LEU A 43 -5.88 -4.12 -18.70
CA LEU A 43 -6.93 -4.77 -17.92
C LEU A 43 -6.32 -5.45 -16.69
N ILE A 44 -6.80 -5.08 -15.52
CA ILE A 44 -6.39 -5.64 -14.22
C ILE A 44 -7.52 -6.52 -13.69
N ILE A 45 -7.16 -7.75 -13.31
CA ILE A 45 -8.10 -8.73 -12.75
C ILE A 45 -7.80 -8.87 -11.26
N GLY A 46 -8.75 -8.48 -10.42
CA GLY A 46 -8.67 -8.49 -8.95
C GLY A 46 -8.47 -7.10 -8.36
N GLY A 47 -9.38 -6.69 -7.50
CA GLY A 47 -9.41 -5.45 -6.72
C GLY A 47 -8.82 -5.57 -5.31
N GLY A 48 -7.88 -6.50 -5.11
CA GLY A 48 -7.05 -6.57 -3.90
C GLY A 48 -5.98 -5.49 -3.86
N ALA A 49 -5.14 -5.49 -2.80
CA ALA A 49 -4.07 -4.51 -2.62
C ALA A 49 -3.11 -4.43 -3.82
N SER A 50 -2.70 -5.58 -4.37
CA SER A 50 -1.82 -5.64 -5.54
C SER A 50 -2.48 -5.05 -6.79
N GLY A 51 -3.73 -5.45 -7.10
CA GLY A 51 -4.44 -4.95 -8.27
C GLY A 51 -4.77 -3.46 -8.18
N ALA A 52 -5.16 -2.98 -7.00
CA ALA A 52 -5.35 -1.55 -6.76
C ALA A 52 -4.04 -0.75 -6.93
N GLY A 53 -2.92 -1.28 -6.44
CA GLY A 53 -1.59 -0.68 -6.65
C GLY A 53 -1.20 -0.63 -8.12
N CYS A 54 -1.38 -1.72 -8.87
CA CYS A 54 -1.15 -1.75 -10.31
C CYS A 54 -2.06 -0.78 -11.07
N ALA A 55 -3.32 -0.65 -10.66
CA ALA A 55 -4.27 0.28 -11.29
C ALA A 55 -3.85 1.72 -11.07
N LEU A 56 -3.43 2.05 -9.84
CA LEU A 56 -2.89 3.37 -9.52
C LEU A 56 -1.65 3.67 -10.36
N ASP A 57 -0.66 2.78 -10.39
CA ASP A 57 0.56 2.96 -11.18
C ASP A 57 0.24 3.15 -12.67
N SER A 58 -0.59 2.28 -13.25
CA SER A 58 -1.02 2.35 -14.65
C SER A 58 -1.70 3.69 -14.98
N VAL A 59 -2.66 4.13 -14.16
CA VAL A 59 -3.37 5.41 -14.37
C VAL A 59 -2.41 6.60 -14.19
N THR A 60 -1.48 6.56 -13.23
CA THR A 60 -0.51 7.65 -13.04
C THR A 60 0.48 7.78 -14.20
N ARG A 61 0.68 6.72 -14.98
CA ARG A 61 1.45 6.73 -16.24
C ARG A 61 0.63 7.20 -17.45
N GLY A 62 -0.65 7.51 -17.27
CA GLY A 62 -1.53 7.99 -18.32
C GLY A 62 -2.20 6.90 -19.16
N LEU A 63 -2.12 5.64 -18.73
CA LEU A 63 -2.73 4.52 -19.45
C LEU A 63 -4.23 4.42 -19.14
N LYS A 64 -5.03 4.14 -20.18
CA LYS A 64 -6.46 3.86 -20.02
C LYS A 64 -6.64 2.48 -19.42
N THR A 65 -6.97 2.44 -18.13
CA THR A 65 -6.94 1.21 -17.33
C THR A 65 -8.34 0.78 -16.92
N ALA A 66 -8.65 -0.50 -17.13
CA ALA A 66 -9.81 -1.17 -16.56
C ALA A 66 -9.38 -2.06 -15.39
N LEU A 67 -10.16 -2.10 -14.32
CA LEU A 67 -10.00 -3.06 -13.23
C LEU A 67 -11.35 -3.74 -12.96
N VAL A 68 -11.33 -5.06 -12.91
CA VAL A 68 -12.50 -5.87 -12.57
C VAL A 68 -12.25 -6.66 -11.29
N GLU A 69 -13.20 -6.61 -10.37
CA GLU A 69 -13.24 -7.41 -9.15
C GLU A 69 -14.55 -8.20 -9.15
N TRP A 70 -14.48 -9.46 -8.74
CA TRP A 70 -15.61 -10.37 -8.70
C TRP A 70 -16.58 -10.02 -7.57
N ASP A 71 -16.04 -9.68 -6.40
CA ASP A 71 -16.80 -9.36 -5.20
C ASP A 71 -16.63 -7.86 -4.84
N ASP A 72 -16.39 -7.51 -3.58
CA ASP A 72 -16.04 -6.16 -3.14
C ASP A 72 -14.52 -5.90 -3.17
N PHE A 73 -14.13 -4.62 -3.21
CA PHE A 73 -12.73 -4.22 -3.16
C PHE A 73 -12.06 -4.71 -1.87
N ALA A 74 -10.83 -5.22 -1.99
CA ALA A 74 -10.06 -5.82 -0.89
C ALA A 74 -10.74 -6.99 -0.15
N SER A 75 -11.85 -7.54 -0.67
CA SER A 75 -12.63 -8.61 -0.04
C SER A 75 -11.86 -9.91 0.17
N GLY A 76 -10.76 -10.15 -0.57
CA GLY A 76 -9.88 -11.33 -0.44
C GLY A 76 -8.88 -11.27 0.73
N THR A 77 -7.64 -11.73 0.50
CA THR A 77 -6.58 -11.74 1.54
C THR A 77 -6.24 -10.35 2.06
N SER A 78 -6.41 -9.30 1.23
CA SER A 78 -6.07 -7.92 1.58
C SER A 78 -6.82 -7.39 2.81
N SER A 79 -8.04 -7.84 3.08
CA SER A 79 -8.80 -7.49 4.30
C SER A 79 -8.52 -8.39 5.51
N ARG A 80 -7.93 -9.57 5.28
CA ARG A 80 -7.71 -10.63 6.30
C ARG A 80 -6.28 -10.68 6.83
N SER A 81 -5.52 -9.59 6.70
CA SER A 81 -4.18 -9.48 7.28
C SER A 81 -4.23 -9.16 8.77
N THR A 82 -3.06 -9.25 9.42
CA THR A 82 -2.84 -8.74 10.78
C THR A 82 -2.96 -7.22 10.88
N LYS A 83 -3.12 -6.52 9.73
CA LYS A 83 -3.05 -5.05 9.60
C LYS A 83 -1.69 -4.49 10.03
N LEU A 84 -0.70 -5.40 10.00
CA LEU A 84 0.74 -5.31 10.20
C LEU A 84 1.53 -4.86 8.97
N ILE A 85 2.11 -3.65 8.94
CA ILE A 85 3.19 -3.35 8.00
C ILE A 85 4.52 -3.56 8.72
N HIS A 86 5.18 -4.70 8.47
CA HIS A 86 6.41 -5.06 9.16
C HIS A 86 7.52 -5.49 8.21
N GLY A 87 8.78 -5.20 8.59
CA GLY A 87 9.96 -5.60 7.81
C GLY A 87 10.31 -7.09 7.90
N GLY A 88 9.56 -7.88 8.67
CA GLY A 88 9.76 -9.33 8.76
C GLY A 88 11.06 -9.72 9.47
N VAL A 89 11.26 -9.25 10.71
CA VAL A 89 12.46 -9.52 11.54
C VAL A 89 12.85 -11.00 11.59
N ARG A 90 11.87 -11.91 11.53
CA ARG A 90 12.10 -13.36 11.47
C ARG A 90 12.92 -13.79 10.25
N TYR A 91 12.75 -13.14 9.10
CA TYR A 91 13.48 -13.45 7.87
C TYR A 91 14.95 -13.01 7.96
N LEU A 92 15.24 -11.97 8.75
CA LEU A 92 16.61 -11.50 8.96
C LEU A 92 17.49 -12.57 9.63
N GLN A 93 16.93 -13.37 10.54
CA GLN A 93 17.64 -14.50 11.13
C GLN A 93 18.08 -15.50 10.06
N LYS A 94 17.19 -15.88 9.14
CA LYS A 94 17.52 -16.79 8.04
C LYS A 94 18.52 -16.17 7.08
N ALA A 95 18.39 -14.88 6.78
CA ALA A 95 19.33 -14.15 5.93
C ALA A 95 20.76 -14.18 6.49
N ILE A 96 20.93 -13.95 7.80
CA ILE A 96 22.24 -13.89 8.45
C ILE A 96 22.81 -15.29 8.68
N LEU A 97 22.05 -16.21 9.29
CA LEU A 97 22.54 -17.53 9.66
C LEU A 97 22.68 -18.47 8.47
N GLY A 98 21.81 -18.31 7.46
CA GLY A 98 21.79 -19.13 6.25
C GLY A 98 22.44 -18.47 5.04
N PHE A 99 23.03 -17.28 5.19
CA PHE A 99 23.63 -16.49 4.09
C PHE A 99 22.68 -16.31 2.88
N ASP A 100 21.38 -16.14 3.15
CA ASP A 100 20.32 -16.03 2.14
C ASP A 100 20.12 -14.56 1.74
N ILE A 101 20.72 -14.18 0.60
CA ILE A 101 20.70 -12.81 0.08
C ILE A 101 19.29 -12.35 -0.32
N GLU A 102 18.41 -13.26 -0.74
CA GLU A 102 17.04 -12.93 -1.16
C GLU A 102 16.20 -12.55 0.05
N GLN A 103 16.37 -13.27 1.17
CA GLN A 103 15.74 -12.90 2.44
C GLN A 103 16.25 -11.55 2.95
N TYR A 104 17.54 -11.27 2.78
CA TYR A 104 18.11 -9.96 3.12
C TYR A 104 17.49 -8.83 2.28
N ARG A 105 17.38 -9.03 0.95
CA ARG A 105 16.76 -8.05 0.03
C ARG A 105 15.30 -7.79 0.40
N MET A 106 14.53 -8.85 0.64
CA MET A 106 13.12 -8.74 1.05
C MET A 106 12.95 -7.91 2.32
N VAL A 107 13.77 -8.14 3.36
CA VAL A 107 13.70 -7.37 4.62
C VAL A 107 14.01 -5.89 4.36
N LYS A 108 15.04 -5.61 3.54
CA LYS A 108 15.43 -4.24 3.20
C LYS A 108 14.32 -3.51 2.44
N GLU A 109 13.74 -4.15 1.44
CA GLU A 109 12.63 -3.61 0.65
C GLU A 109 11.40 -3.35 1.53
N ALA A 110 11.00 -4.32 2.36
CA ALA A 110 9.86 -4.16 3.26
C ALA A 110 10.03 -3.00 4.26
N LEU A 111 11.25 -2.78 4.77
CA LEU A 111 11.55 -1.63 5.63
C LEU A 111 11.52 -0.31 4.87
N HIS A 112 11.99 -0.29 3.63
CA HIS A 112 11.93 0.90 2.77
C HIS A 112 10.49 1.27 2.42
N GLU A 113 9.69 0.31 1.99
CA GLU A 113 8.27 0.52 1.67
C GLU A 113 7.43 0.93 2.88
N ARG A 114 7.78 0.43 4.08
CA ARG A 114 7.15 0.91 5.32
C ARG A 114 7.38 2.41 5.53
N ALA A 115 8.59 2.91 5.26
CA ALA A 115 8.88 4.34 5.37
C ALA A 115 8.09 5.14 4.32
N ASN A 116 8.03 4.65 3.08
CA ASN A 116 7.26 5.27 2.00
C ASN A 116 5.76 5.36 2.35
N MET A 117 5.19 4.30 2.92
CA MET A 117 3.76 4.27 3.26
C MET A 117 3.40 5.23 4.41
N LEU A 118 4.28 5.40 5.40
CA LEU A 118 4.11 6.42 6.45
C LEU A 118 4.04 7.83 5.88
N GLN A 119 4.73 8.10 4.77
CA GLN A 119 4.70 9.38 4.08
C GLN A 119 3.50 9.53 3.14
N SER A 120 3.16 8.50 2.36
CA SER A 120 2.11 8.58 1.34
C SER A 120 0.69 8.43 1.88
N ALA A 121 0.52 7.67 2.98
CA ALA A 121 -0.78 7.43 3.61
C ALA A 121 -0.73 7.63 5.14
N PRO A 122 -0.43 8.85 5.63
CA PRO A 122 -0.29 9.14 7.07
C PRO A 122 -1.62 9.02 7.84
N HIS A 123 -2.75 9.03 7.14
CA HIS A 123 -4.09 8.86 7.72
C HIS A 123 -4.48 7.38 7.88
N LEU A 124 -3.76 6.45 7.25
CA LEU A 124 -3.98 5.01 7.33
C LEU A 124 -2.86 4.27 8.08
N SER A 125 -1.65 4.84 8.14
CA SER A 125 -0.48 4.20 8.72
C SER A 125 0.19 5.08 9.77
N HIS A 126 0.62 4.47 10.88
CA HIS A 126 1.31 5.14 11.97
C HIS A 126 2.33 4.20 12.63
N PRO A 127 3.39 4.72 13.27
CA PRO A 127 4.37 3.88 13.97
C PRO A 127 3.72 3.14 15.14
N LEU A 128 3.92 1.82 15.20
CA LEU A 128 3.50 0.96 16.31
C LEU A 128 4.72 0.26 16.94
N PRO A 129 5.15 0.64 18.15
CA PRO A 129 6.19 -0.07 18.88
C PRO A 129 5.74 -1.49 19.26
N ILE A 130 6.60 -2.49 19.08
CA ILE A 130 6.34 -3.90 19.42
C ILE A 130 7.32 -4.35 20.50
N MET A 131 6.82 -5.01 21.54
CA MET A 131 7.61 -5.66 22.58
C MET A 131 7.78 -7.15 22.27
N LEU A 132 9.02 -7.65 22.32
CA LEU A 132 9.35 -9.06 22.09
C LEU A 132 9.94 -9.68 23.36
N PRO A 133 9.20 -10.56 24.07
CA PRO A 133 9.75 -11.27 25.23
C PRO A 133 10.77 -12.33 24.78
N VAL A 134 11.86 -12.47 25.54
CA VAL A 134 12.91 -13.48 25.32
C VAL A 134 12.93 -14.40 26.53
N TYR A 135 12.89 -15.71 26.28
CA TYR A 135 12.90 -16.75 27.30
C TYR A 135 14.22 -17.52 27.25
N THR A 136 14.69 -17.96 28.41
CA THR A 136 15.88 -18.80 28.61
C THR A 136 15.51 -20.25 28.81
#